data_AF-A0A6C0KYJ7-F1
#
_entry.id   AF-A0A6C0KYJ7-F1
#
_cell.length_a   1.000
_cell.length_b   1.000
_cell.length_c   1.000
_cell.angle_alpha   90.00
_cell.angle_beta   90.00
_cell.angle_gamma   90.00
#
_symmetry.space_group_name_H-M   'P 1'
#
loop_
_entity.id
_entity.type
_entity.pdbx_description
1 polymer ?
#
loop_
_entity_poly.entity_id
_entity_poly.type
_entity_poly.pdbx_seq_one_letter_code
_entity_poly.pdbx_strand_id
1 'polypeptide(L)'
;MYEDDDCIFQDHCIIVARYDENLDWLNSLIETEPWISNVIIFNKGLDDIRLSSINKTKNIVKIKNVPNIGREGGTYLNYIITNYERLPDKLWFIQGNPFDHSPDFLNMMTYNVAKLYINNEFQTLTWRYNSSIPPNIESDKRFYIDKNRIIQYYINSNSQQTVEAHEFYDVAHDCKVKTLNIKTPKPYGSYLHYMCGSNGFPLPSNIIPYCWSSIFYVKKSSILRNSRLSYKRLYKSLLYTNEQGGNEGFVLERLWQYILTHKTYENIKLLRKELGWKYNDLCAMWNSSLMYIAIYDKSYMNHPSIKDGIEEYDSTMIYFNNETESFECSKCIGYNNKPLSIFPCINLESAKNILKFQIDFVSKKMDIMRGVQNLVSNNLIPTLFWPLQNQKKVRISENVNIHSYEKEEDDNIKCYDHKIELALDKRGAEIMTLRNKEVH
;
A
#
# COMPACT_ATOMS: atom_id res chain seq x y z
N MET A 1 22.80 13.12 26.20
CA MET A 1 22.99 11.73 26.65
C MET A 1 23.23 10.90 25.42
N TYR A 2 24.48 10.55 25.15
CA TYR A 2 24.81 9.55 24.15
C TYR A 2 24.44 8.21 24.78
N GLU A 3 23.35 7.59 24.32
CA GLU A 3 23.21 6.15 24.54
C GLU A 3 24.44 5.50 23.90
N ASP A 4 25.11 4.61 24.62
CA ASP A 4 26.26 3.88 24.08
C ASP A 4 25.80 3.14 22.81
N ASP A 5 26.22 3.65 21.65
CA ASP A 5 25.88 3.17 20.30
C ASP A 5 26.22 1.67 20.11
N ASP A 6 27.08 1.11 20.96
CA ASP A 6 27.47 -0.30 21.01
C ASP A 6 26.37 -1.24 21.56
N CYS A 7 25.41 -0.73 22.35
CA CYS A 7 24.33 -1.55 22.92
C CYS A 7 23.21 -1.88 21.92
N ILE A 8 23.08 -1.07 20.86
CA ILE A 8 21.97 -1.14 19.90
C ILE A 8 21.95 -2.49 19.16
N PHE A 9 23.13 -3.05 18.89
CA PHE A 9 23.30 -4.33 18.19
C PHE A 9 23.62 -5.53 19.08
N GLN A 10 23.34 -5.43 20.38
CA GLN A 10 23.38 -6.59 21.24
C GLN A 10 22.24 -7.58 20.91
N ASP A 11 22.56 -8.87 20.94
CA ASP A 11 21.66 -10.02 20.77
C ASP A 11 20.93 -10.11 19.41
N HIS A 12 21.64 -9.80 18.33
CA HIS A 12 21.16 -10.07 16.96
C HIS A 12 21.52 -11.48 16.50
N CYS A 13 20.68 -12.05 15.64
CA CYS A 13 20.99 -13.29 14.94
C CYS A 13 20.46 -13.27 13.50
N ILE A 14 21.35 -13.60 12.57
CA ILE A 14 21.01 -13.71 11.15
C ILE A 14 20.80 -15.18 10.80
N ILE A 15 19.62 -15.51 10.27
CA ILE A 15 19.22 -16.85 9.85
C ILE A 15 19.15 -16.89 8.33
N VAL A 16 20.06 -17.67 7.73
CA VAL A 16 20.15 -17.83 6.28
C VAL A 16 19.61 -19.21 5.88
N ALA A 17 18.58 -19.24 5.03
CA ALA A 17 18.12 -20.45 4.37
C ALA A 17 18.81 -20.57 3.01
N ARG A 18 19.70 -21.55 2.84
CA ARG A 18 20.49 -21.75 1.63
C ARG A 18 20.25 -23.15 1.06
N TYR A 19 19.99 -23.23 -0.24
CA TYR A 19 20.02 -24.49 -1.00
C TYR A 19 21.39 -24.66 -1.65
N ASP A 20 21.61 -24.07 -2.83
CA ASP A 20 22.88 -24.15 -3.58
C ASP A 20 23.45 -22.76 -3.91
N GLU A 21 22.87 -21.68 -3.38
CA GLU A 21 23.32 -20.32 -3.67
C GLU A 21 24.75 -20.06 -3.18
N ASN A 22 25.48 -19.21 -3.90
CA ASN A 22 26.81 -18.73 -3.49
C ASN A 22 26.64 -17.70 -2.35
N LEU A 23 27.39 -17.90 -1.25
CA LEU A 23 27.35 -17.07 -0.05
C LEU A 23 28.60 -16.19 0.15
N ASP A 24 29.41 -15.96 -0.89
CA ASP A 24 30.63 -15.14 -0.77
C ASP A 24 30.31 -13.69 -0.32
N TRP A 25 29.14 -13.18 -0.70
CA TRP A 25 28.63 -11.88 -0.25
C TRP A 25 28.54 -11.76 1.27
N LEU A 26 28.25 -12.88 1.98
CA LEU A 26 28.12 -12.90 3.43
C LEU A 26 29.48 -12.74 4.10
N ASN A 27 30.55 -13.26 3.50
CA ASN A 27 31.91 -13.04 3.99
C ASN A 27 32.23 -11.54 3.94
N SER A 28 32.02 -10.89 2.79
CA SER A 28 32.23 -9.45 2.66
C SER A 28 31.41 -8.66 3.66
N LEU A 29 30.13 -9.02 3.83
CA LEU A 29 29.24 -8.34 4.77
C LEU A 29 29.75 -8.44 6.23
N ILE A 30 30.15 -9.64 6.68
CA ILE A 30 30.69 -9.84 8.04
C ILE A 30 32.00 -9.07 8.25
N GLU A 31 32.82 -8.96 7.20
CA GLU A 31 34.08 -8.24 7.25
C GLU A 31 33.89 -6.73 7.34
N THR A 32 32.88 -6.19 6.64
CA THR A 32 32.60 -4.75 6.62
C THR A 32 31.69 -4.29 7.76
N GLU A 33 30.89 -5.18 8.35
CA GLU A 33 29.88 -4.85 9.37
C GLU A 33 30.14 -5.60 10.69
N PRO A 34 30.99 -5.06 11.59
CA PRO A 34 31.38 -5.74 12.84
C PRO A 34 30.23 -6.06 13.80
N TRP A 35 29.11 -5.35 13.68
CA TRP A 35 27.90 -5.61 14.47
C TRP A 35 27.31 -7.00 14.16
N ILE A 36 27.58 -7.54 12.97
CA ILE A 36 27.18 -8.88 12.56
C ILE A 36 28.15 -9.89 13.16
N SER A 37 27.75 -10.41 14.31
CA SER A 37 28.58 -11.30 15.14
C SER A 37 27.98 -12.69 15.36
N ASN A 38 26.77 -12.95 14.87
CA ASN A 38 26.09 -14.23 15.04
C ASN A 38 25.18 -14.56 13.84
N VAL A 39 25.63 -15.51 13.03
CA VAL A 39 24.95 -15.97 11.81
C VAL A 39 24.77 -17.48 11.88
N ILE A 40 23.59 -17.96 11.47
CA ILE A 40 23.27 -19.38 11.39
C ILE A 40 22.80 -19.68 9.97
N ILE A 41 23.56 -20.50 9.27
CA ILE A 41 23.23 -20.95 7.92
C ILE A 41 22.60 -22.33 8.03
N PHE A 42 21.37 -22.47 7.56
CA PHE A 42 20.77 -23.76 7.28
C PHE A 42 21.08 -24.13 5.84
N ASN A 43 22.03 -25.04 5.67
CA ASN A 43 22.47 -25.51 4.37
C ASN A 43 21.68 -26.75 3.95
N LYS A 44 20.94 -26.65 2.83
CA LYS A 44 20.08 -27.69 2.28
C LYS A 44 20.65 -28.38 1.04
N GLY A 45 21.68 -27.81 0.44
CA GLY A 45 22.35 -28.35 -0.73
C GLY A 45 23.72 -28.90 -0.39
N LEU A 46 24.66 -28.73 -1.31
CA LEU A 46 26.02 -29.27 -1.16
C LEU A 46 26.78 -28.59 0.00
N ASP A 47 27.73 -29.32 0.60
CA ASP A 47 28.64 -28.76 1.60
C ASP A 47 29.85 -28.10 0.92
N ASP A 48 29.58 -26.98 0.23
CA ASP A 48 30.53 -26.22 -0.58
C ASP A 48 30.69 -24.77 -0.12
N ILE A 49 30.19 -24.44 1.07
CA ILE A 49 30.24 -23.10 1.65
C ILE A 49 31.68 -22.75 2.03
N ARG A 50 32.17 -21.64 1.49
CA ARG A 50 33.49 -21.09 1.80
C ARG A 50 33.35 -19.94 2.78
N LEU A 51 33.93 -20.10 3.97
CA LEU A 51 33.94 -19.08 5.01
C LEU A 51 35.30 -18.38 5.06
N SER A 52 35.29 -17.07 5.27
CA SER A 52 36.52 -16.28 5.39
C SER A 52 37.31 -16.59 6.66
N SER A 53 38.59 -16.20 6.68
CA SER A 53 39.49 -16.42 7.82
C SER A 53 39.00 -15.73 9.09
N ILE A 54 38.32 -14.58 8.97
CA ILE A 54 37.73 -13.85 10.10
C ILE A 54 36.64 -14.69 10.77
N ASN A 55 35.84 -15.41 9.98
CA ASN A 55 34.86 -16.30 10.56
C ASN A 55 35.51 -17.48 11.32
N LYS A 56 36.61 -18.04 10.80
CA LYS A 56 37.33 -19.15 11.46
C LYS A 56 37.88 -18.75 12.83
N THR A 57 38.27 -17.49 13.02
CA THR A 57 38.83 -17.01 14.28
C THR A 57 37.75 -16.57 15.27
N LYS A 58 36.69 -15.90 14.80
CA LYS A 58 35.65 -15.32 15.67
C LYS A 58 34.43 -16.24 15.89
N ASN A 59 34.31 -17.32 15.14
CA ASN A 59 33.17 -18.26 15.20
C ASN A 59 31.80 -17.57 15.04
N ILE A 60 31.72 -16.63 14.09
CA ILE A 60 30.55 -15.79 13.81
C ILE A 60 29.43 -16.62 13.16
N VAL A 61 29.80 -17.51 12.23
CA VAL A 61 28.88 -18.28 11.39
C VAL A 61 28.87 -19.73 11.83
N LYS A 62 27.66 -20.25 12.09
CA LYS A 62 27.40 -21.66 12.38
C LYS A 62 26.64 -22.28 11.22
N ILE A 63 27.18 -23.33 10.62
CA ILE A 63 26.53 -24.06 9.53
C ILE A 63 25.77 -25.26 10.09
N LYS A 64 24.52 -25.42 9.67
CA LYS A 64 23.66 -26.58 9.97
C LYS A 64 23.25 -27.23 8.66
N ASN A 65 23.91 -28.34 8.32
CA ASN A 65 23.51 -29.18 7.20
C ASN A 65 22.18 -29.89 7.54
N VAL A 66 21.15 -29.67 6.73
CA VAL A 66 19.80 -30.19 6.93
C VAL A 66 19.23 -30.71 5.60
N PRO A 67 18.26 -31.64 5.61
CA PRO A 67 17.61 -32.08 4.38
C PRO A 67 16.94 -30.91 3.63
N ASN A 68 16.89 -31.00 2.30
CA ASN A 68 16.14 -30.07 1.48
C ASN A 68 14.62 -30.30 1.63
N ILE A 69 14.06 -29.82 2.75
CA ILE A 69 12.64 -29.91 3.10
C ILE A 69 12.11 -28.51 3.43
N GLY A 70 10.98 -28.15 2.83
CA GLY A 70 10.13 -27.03 3.23
C GLY A 70 10.57 -25.65 2.80
N ARG A 71 11.23 -25.46 1.63
CA ARG A 71 11.66 -24.13 1.13
C ARG A 71 12.31 -23.23 2.21
N GLU A 72 12.32 -21.91 2.06
CA GLU A 72 12.78 -20.99 3.10
C GLU A 72 11.86 -21.00 4.34
N GLY A 73 10.54 -21.04 4.13
CA GLY A 73 9.59 -20.95 5.24
C GLY A 73 9.73 -22.07 6.28
N GLY A 74 10.03 -23.29 5.84
CA GLY A 74 10.29 -24.44 6.69
C GLY A 74 11.58 -24.29 7.50
N THR A 75 12.61 -23.66 6.94
CA THR A 75 13.83 -23.31 7.68
C THR A 75 13.49 -22.36 8.84
N TYR A 76 12.72 -21.31 8.56
CA TYR A 76 12.41 -20.28 9.55
C TYR A 76 11.54 -20.85 10.68
N LEU A 77 10.50 -21.62 10.32
CA LEU A 77 9.67 -22.33 11.29
C LEU A 77 10.50 -23.30 12.14
N ASN A 78 11.38 -24.10 11.54
CA ASN A 78 12.23 -25.03 12.27
C ASN A 78 13.13 -24.30 13.28
N TYR A 79 13.73 -23.17 12.88
CA TYR A 79 14.53 -22.35 13.78
C TYR A 79 13.70 -21.81 14.95
N ILE A 80 12.55 -21.19 14.67
CA ILE A 80 11.63 -20.65 15.67
C ILE A 80 11.20 -21.74 16.66
N ILE A 81 10.75 -22.89 16.15
CA ILE A 81 10.25 -24.01 16.97
C ILE A 81 11.34 -24.60 17.85
N THR A 82 12.55 -24.74 17.33
CA THR A 82 13.66 -25.38 18.04
C THR A 82 14.23 -24.47 19.13
N ASN A 83 14.23 -23.16 18.89
CA ASN A 83 14.85 -22.18 19.79
C ASN A 83 13.84 -21.33 20.55
N TYR A 84 12.55 -21.65 20.52
CA TYR A 84 11.45 -20.80 21.00
C TYR A 84 11.69 -20.15 22.38
N GLU A 85 12.19 -20.91 23.35
CA GLU A 85 12.48 -20.43 24.73
C GLU A 85 13.77 -19.60 24.84
N ARG A 86 14.63 -19.64 23.82
CA ARG A 86 15.98 -19.06 23.79
C ARG A 86 16.22 -18.25 22.51
N LEU A 87 15.16 -17.68 21.93
CA LEU A 87 15.28 -16.81 20.77
C LEU A 87 16.12 -15.58 21.16
N PRO A 88 17.05 -15.15 20.29
CA PRO A 88 17.68 -13.83 20.37
C PRO A 88 16.61 -12.74 20.27
N ASP A 89 16.84 -11.57 20.85
CA ASP A 89 15.87 -10.48 20.85
C ASP A 89 15.60 -9.91 19.45
N LYS A 90 16.58 -9.99 18.56
CA LYS A 90 16.56 -9.36 17.23
C LYS A 90 16.97 -10.38 16.17
N LEU A 91 16.07 -10.72 15.26
CA LEU A 91 16.29 -11.76 14.27
C LEU A 91 16.16 -11.24 12.85
N TRP A 92 16.98 -11.79 11.97
CA TRP A 92 16.94 -11.55 10.54
C TRP A 92 16.73 -12.87 9.82
N PHE A 93 15.74 -12.94 8.95
CA PHE A 93 15.44 -14.12 8.15
C PHE A 93 15.67 -13.78 6.69
N ILE A 94 16.62 -14.48 6.06
CA ILE A 94 17.16 -14.16 4.74
C ILE A 94 17.31 -15.44 3.90
N GLN A 95 17.20 -15.30 2.57
CA GLN A 95 17.45 -16.38 1.60
C GLN A 95 18.92 -16.38 1.17
N GLY A 96 19.42 -17.51 0.64
CA GLY A 96 20.82 -17.65 0.22
C GLY A 96 21.27 -16.61 -0.82
N ASN A 97 20.37 -16.17 -1.70
CA ASN A 97 20.56 -15.05 -2.61
C ASN A 97 19.47 -13.99 -2.39
N PRO A 98 19.72 -12.93 -1.59
CA PRO A 98 18.71 -11.90 -1.32
C PRO A 98 18.52 -10.90 -2.48
N PHE A 99 19.45 -10.82 -3.43
CA PHE A 99 19.58 -9.66 -4.33
C PHE A 99 18.49 -9.54 -5.39
N ASP A 100 17.89 -10.66 -5.80
CA ASP A 100 16.79 -10.65 -6.78
C ASP A 100 15.55 -9.92 -6.24
N HIS A 101 15.41 -9.93 -4.91
CA HIS A 101 14.27 -9.37 -4.19
C HIS A 101 14.61 -8.07 -3.45
N SER A 102 15.87 -7.92 -3.08
CA SER A 102 16.42 -6.82 -2.30
C SER A 102 17.79 -6.41 -2.89
N PRO A 103 17.81 -5.66 -4.00
CA PRO A 103 19.06 -5.36 -4.68
C PRO A 103 20.00 -4.44 -3.88
N ASP A 104 19.46 -3.69 -2.91
CA ASP A 104 20.24 -2.84 -1.99
C ASP A 104 20.54 -3.55 -0.65
N PHE A 105 20.37 -4.88 -0.58
CA PHE A 105 20.44 -5.66 0.65
C PHE A 105 21.72 -5.41 1.48
N LEU A 106 22.90 -5.32 0.83
CA LEU A 106 24.13 -5.06 1.58
C LEU A 106 24.11 -3.70 2.28
N ASN A 107 23.62 -2.65 1.61
CA ASN A 107 23.53 -1.33 2.22
C ASN A 107 22.51 -1.32 3.37
N MET A 108 21.42 -2.08 3.23
CA MET A 108 20.41 -2.26 4.27
C MET A 108 20.98 -2.88 5.55
N MET A 109 22.00 -3.72 5.42
CA MET A 109 22.68 -4.38 6.53
C MET A 109 23.84 -3.54 7.10
N THR A 110 24.10 -2.33 6.58
CA THR A 110 25.10 -1.45 7.19
C THR A 110 24.60 -0.95 8.55
N TYR A 111 25.51 -0.73 9.50
CA TYR A 111 25.16 -0.21 10.83
C TYR A 111 24.25 1.04 10.76
N ASN A 112 24.61 2.00 9.89
CA ASN A 112 23.92 3.28 9.78
C ASN A 112 22.50 3.17 9.22
N VAL A 113 22.26 2.22 8.32
CA VAL A 113 20.94 2.00 7.74
C VAL A 113 20.11 1.08 8.64
N ALA A 114 20.71 -0.01 9.14
CA ALA A 114 20.05 -0.97 10.02
C ALA A 114 19.46 -0.31 11.28
N LYS A 115 20.20 0.62 11.91
CA LYS A 115 19.73 1.32 13.12
C LYS A 115 18.42 2.09 12.92
N LEU A 116 18.07 2.47 11.68
CA LEU A 116 16.86 3.23 11.36
C LEU A 116 15.57 2.42 11.52
N TYR A 117 15.63 1.09 11.47
CA TYR A 117 14.43 0.25 11.44
C TYR A 117 14.44 -0.93 12.40
N ILE A 118 15.56 -1.25 13.04
CA ILE A 118 15.61 -2.33 14.05
C ILE A 118 14.76 -2.04 15.29
N ASN A 119 14.33 -0.80 15.50
CA ASN A 119 13.39 -0.46 16.55
C ASN A 119 11.94 -0.87 16.23
N ASN A 120 11.64 -1.14 14.95
CA ASN A 120 10.35 -1.67 14.54
C ASN A 120 10.18 -3.10 15.09
N GLU A 121 8.93 -3.52 15.27
CA GLU A 121 8.63 -4.90 15.66
C GLU A 121 8.90 -5.90 14.52
N PHE A 122 8.83 -5.40 13.27
CA PHE A 122 9.06 -6.11 12.02
C PHE A 122 9.46 -5.09 10.96
N GLN A 123 10.39 -5.45 10.08
CA GLN A 123 10.73 -4.67 8.88
C GLN A 123 10.91 -5.61 7.70
N THR A 124 10.09 -5.45 6.66
CA THR A 124 10.36 -6.11 5.37
C THR A 124 11.59 -5.48 4.73
N LEU A 125 12.41 -6.31 4.09
CA LEU A 125 13.60 -5.87 3.35
C LEU A 125 13.46 -6.14 1.86
N THR A 126 12.24 -6.40 1.38
CA THR A 126 11.98 -6.70 -0.02
C THR A 126 11.57 -5.44 -0.78
N TRP A 127 12.13 -5.26 -1.97
CA TRP A 127 11.69 -4.25 -2.93
C TRP A 127 10.57 -4.78 -3.81
N ARG A 128 10.83 -5.92 -4.46
CA ARG A 128 9.94 -6.54 -5.46
C ARG A 128 10.12 -8.06 -5.46
N TYR A 129 9.15 -8.79 -6.01
CA TYR A 129 9.26 -10.24 -6.09
C TYR A 129 10.19 -10.69 -7.21
N ASN A 130 10.13 -10.04 -8.38
CA ASN A 130 11.08 -10.27 -9.46
C ASN A 130 11.13 -9.04 -10.37
N SER A 131 11.90 -9.12 -11.46
CA SER A 131 12.06 -8.01 -12.41
C SER A 131 10.77 -7.51 -13.06
N SER A 132 9.69 -8.31 -13.05
CA SER A 132 8.42 -7.99 -13.69
C SER A 132 7.28 -7.73 -12.69
N ILE A 133 7.48 -7.98 -11.39
CA ILE A 133 6.42 -7.97 -10.38
C ILE A 133 6.89 -7.22 -9.13
N PRO A 134 6.26 -6.08 -8.76
CA PRO A 134 5.22 -5.34 -9.51
C PRO A 134 5.70 -4.67 -10.81
N PRO A 135 4.78 -4.37 -11.75
CA PRO A 135 5.09 -3.53 -12.90
C PRO A 135 5.25 -2.05 -12.52
N ASN A 136 6.12 -1.33 -13.23
CA ASN A 136 6.32 0.13 -13.11
C ASN A 136 6.68 0.63 -11.69
N ILE A 137 7.35 -0.20 -10.90
CA ILE A 137 7.72 0.08 -9.52
C ILE A 137 8.79 1.16 -9.40
N GLU A 138 9.52 1.42 -10.48
CA GLU A 138 10.64 2.35 -10.58
C GLU A 138 10.25 3.82 -10.32
N SER A 139 8.97 4.15 -10.45
CA SER A 139 8.41 5.49 -10.22
C SER A 139 7.92 5.73 -8.78
N ASP A 140 7.96 4.71 -7.90
CA ASP A 140 7.48 4.83 -6.52
C ASP A 140 8.53 5.46 -5.60
N LYS A 141 8.11 6.48 -4.85
CA LYS A 141 8.98 7.31 -4.01
C LYS A 141 8.91 6.98 -2.52
N ARG A 142 8.00 6.11 -2.10
CA ARG A 142 7.65 5.93 -0.67
C ARG A 142 8.64 5.09 0.11
N PHE A 143 9.72 4.67 -0.53
CA PHE A 143 10.40 3.46 -0.13
C PHE A 143 11.89 3.54 -0.34
N TYR A 144 12.45 4.35 0.56
CA TYR A 144 13.85 4.71 0.64
C TYR A 144 14.25 4.84 2.11
N ILE A 145 14.41 3.70 2.82
CA ILE A 145 15.11 3.70 4.12
C ILE A 145 16.56 4.10 3.80
N ASP A 146 16.91 5.35 4.11
CA ASP A 146 18.18 5.94 3.70
C ASP A 146 18.48 5.75 2.21
N LYS A 147 17.50 6.04 1.33
CA LYS A 147 17.65 5.93 -0.13
C LYS A 147 17.88 4.50 -0.66
N ASN A 148 17.53 3.47 0.12
CA ASN A 148 17.49 2.07 -0.34
C ASN A 148 16.10 1.59 -0.78
N ARG A 149 16.04 0.81 -1.87
CA ARG A 149 14.82 0.25 -2.43
C ARG A 149 14.20 -0.81 -1.51
N ILE A 150 13.16 -0.45 -0.76
CA ILE A 150 12.37 -1.38 0.09
C ILE A 150 10.94 -0.92 0.17
N ILE A 151 9.99 -1.79 -0.20
CA ILE A 151 8.58 -1.43 -0.25
C ILE A 151 7.74 -2.20 0.78
N GLN A 152 6.95 -1.45 1.57
CA GLN A 152 5.89 -2.03 2.40
C GLN A 152 4.62 -2.19 1.57
N TYR A 153 4.26 -3.45 1.33
CA TYR A 153 3.04 -3.80 0.59
C TYR A 153 1.89 -4.12 1.54
N TYR A 154 0.68 -3.94 1.01
CA TYR A 154 -0.58 -4.34 1.64
C TYR A 154 -1.40 -5.11 0.61
N ILE A 155 -2.09 -6.16 1.07
CA ILE A 155 -2.93 -7.00 0.22
C ILE A 155 -4.34 -7.14 0.80
N ASN A 156 -5.31 -7.45 -0.06
CA ASN A 156 -6.60 -7.95 0.39
C ASN A 156 -6.43 -9.37 0.98
N SER A 157 -6.96 -9.63 2.17
CA SER A 157 -6.76 -10.91 2.88
C SER A 157 -7.43 -12.12 2.22
N ASN A 158 -8.42 -11.89 1.36
CA ASN A 158 -9.11 -12.95 0.63
C ASN A 158 -8.43 -13.24 -0.72
N SER A 159 -8.29 -12.24 -1.58
CA SER A 159 -7.70 -12.42 -2.92
C SER A 159 -6.17 -12.44 -2.91
N GLN A 160 -5.56 -11.93 -1.85
CA GLN A 160 -4.11 -11.70 -1.71
C GLN A 160 -3.49 -10.85 -2.83
N GLN A 161 -4.31 -10.04 -3.49
CA GLN A 161 -3.85 -9.04 -4.45
C GLN A 161 -3.49 -7.76 -3.73
N THR A 162 -2.48 -7.05 -4.24
CA THR A 162 -2.04 -5.81 -3.63
C THR A 162 -3.10 -4.74 -3.76
N VAL A 163 -3.15 -3.89 -2.74
CA VAL A 163 -4.08 -2.77 -2.66
C VAL A 163 -3.31 -1.48 -2.37
N GLU A 164 -4.03 -0.38 -2.19
CA GLU A 164 -3.43 0.94 -1.94
C GLU A 164 -2.63 1.38 -3.19
N ALA A 165 -1.49 2.07 -3.08
CA ALA A 165 -0.84 2.71 -4.23
C ALA A 165 0.11 1.79 -4.99
N HIS A 166 0.28 0.54 -4.53
CA HIS A 166 0.84 -0.53 -5.35
C HIS A 166 -0.24 -1.55 -5.77
N GLU A 167 -1.47 -1.10 -5.97
CA GLU A 167 -2.50 -1.95 -6.54
C GLU A 167 -2.05 -2.49 -7.90
N PHE A 168 -1.92 -3.81 -8.00
CA PHE A 168 -1.68 -4.54 -9.23
C PHE A 168 -2.24 -5.96 -9.09
N TYR A 169 -2.36 -6.66 -10.22
CA TYR A 169 -2.88 -8.02 -10.25
C TYR A 169 -1.77 -9.02 -10.60
N ASP A 170 -1.44 -9.91 -9.65
CA ASP A 170 -0.51 -11.02 -9.85
C ASP A 170 -1.29 -12.28 -10.23
N VAL A 171 -1.35 -12.55 -11.54
CA VAL A 171 -2.04 -13.73 -12.11
C VAL A 171 -1.46 -15.03 -11.57
N ALA A 172 -0.13 -15.12 -11.42
CA ALA A 172 0.53 -16.36 -11.00
C ALA A 172 0.26 -16.66 -9.52
N HIS A 173 0.24 -15.62 -8.68
CA HIS A 173 -0.14 -15.73 -7.27
C HIS A 173 -1.62 -16.07 -7.12
N ASP A 174 -2.50 -15.38 -7.84
CA ASP A 174 -3.95 -15.61 -7.82
C ASP A 174 -4.32 -17.07 -8.15
N CYS A 175 -3.70 -17.66 -9.19
CA CYS A 175 -3.91 -19.06 -9.55
C CYS A 175 -3.63 -20.01 -8.36
N LYS A 176 -2.57 -19.75 -7.59
CA LYS A 176 -2.20 -20.57 -6.42
C LYS A 176 -3.16 -20.35 -5.26
N VAL A 177 -3.55 -19.09 -5.00
CA VAL A 177 -4.53 -18.74 -3.96
C VAL A 177 -5.89 -19.38 -4.26
N LYS A 178 -6.38 -19.31 -5.50
CA LYS A 178 -7.61 -19.98 -5.93
C LYS A 178 -7.55 -21.50 -5.75
N THR A 179 -6.41 -22.11 -6.10
CA THR A 179 -6.19 -23.55 -5.88
C THR A 179 -6.31 -23.93 -4.42
N LEU A 180 -5.77 -23.11 -3.51
CA LEU A 180 -5.87 -23.33 -2.07
C LEU A 180 -7.27 -23.04 -1.52
N ASN A 181 -7.96 -22.02 -2.04
CA ASN A 181 -9.34 -21.70 -1.66
C ASN A 181 -10.30 -22.84 -2.02
N ILE A 182 -10.10 -23.53 -3.15
CA ILE A 182 -10.90 -24.72 -3.52
C ILE A 182 -10.76 -25.84 -2.48
N LYS A 183 -9.57 -26.00 -1.89
CA LYS A 183 -9.28 -27.02 -0.86
C LYS A 183 -9.64 -26.55 0.55
N THR A 184 -10.08 -25.31 0.72
CA THR A 184 -10.33 -24.71 2.03
C THR A 184 -11.64 -25.26 2.62
N PRO A 185 -11.61 -25.88 3.81
CA PRO A 185 -12.82 -26.39 4.45
C PRO A 185 -13.77 -25.27 4.87
N LYS A 186 -15.07 -25.48 4.73
CA LYS A 186 -16.10 -24.63 5.36
C LYS A 186 -15.97 -24.72 6.90
N PRO A 187 -16.26 -23.63 7.65
CA PRO A 187 -16.85 -22.37 7.21
C PRO A 187 -15.82 -21.29 6.79
N TYR A 188 -14.54 -21.63 6.64
CA TYR A 188 -13.53 -20.63 6.28
C TYR A 188 -13.78 -20.07 4.88
N GLY A 189 -13.80 -18.74 4.76
CA GLY A 189 -14.05 -18.05 3.49
C GLY A 189 -12.82 -17.94 2.58
N SER A 190 -11.62 -18.08 3.12
CA SER A 190 -10.36 -18.05 2.36
C SER A 190 -9.31 -18.96 2.98
N TYR A 191 -8.32 -19.35 2.18
CA TYR A 191 -7.18 -20.15 2.63
C TYR A 191 -6.42 -19.46 3.76
N LEU A 192 -6.27 -18.13 3.71
CA LEU A 192 -5.60 -17.38 4.78
C LEU A 192 -6.36 -17.53 6.11
N HIS A 193 -7.69 -17.41 6.11
CA HIS A 193 -8.51 -17.63 7.30
C HIS A 193 -8.39 -19.06 7.82
N TYR A 194 -8.41 -20.05 6.92
CA TYR A 194 -8.22 -21.45 7.31
C TYR A 194 -6.84 -21.71 7.89
N MET A 195 -5.79 -21.22 7.24
CA MET A 195 -4.41 -21.33 7.73
C MET A 195 -4.29 -20.69 9.12
N CYS A 196 -4.82 -19.49 9.32
CA CYS A 196 -4.77 -18.83 10.62
C CYS A 196 -5.57 -19.60 11.68
N GLY A 197 -6.85 -19.88 11.43
CA GLY A 197 -7.73 -20.53 12.41
C GLY A 197 -7.29 -21.94 12.78
N SER A 198 -6.90 -22.77 11.80
CA SER A 198 -6.44 -24.15 12.05
C SER A 198 -5.10 -24.22 12.78
N ASN A 199 -4.26 -23.20 12.63
CA ASN A 199 -2.93 -23.16 13.26
C ASN A 199 -2.89 -22.30 14.53
N GLY A 200 -4.01 -21.69 14.95
CA GLY A 200 -4.07 -20.91 16.18
C GLY A 200 -3.40 -19.53 16.07
N PHE A 201 -3.54 -18.88 14.92
CA PHE A 201 -3.27 -17.46 14.70
C PHE A 201 -4.58 -16.68 14.65
N PRO A 202 -4.59 -15.37 14.98
CA PRO A 202 -5.76 -14.52 14.79
C PRO A 202 -6.24 -14.53 13.33
N LEU A 203 -7.56 -14.43 13.14
CA LEU A 203 -8.15 -14.26 11.81
C LEU A 203 -7.94 -12.82 11.33
N PRO A 204 -7.47 -12.60 10.10
CA PRO A 204 -7.26 -11.24 9.58
C PRO A 204 -8.60 -10.57 9.26
N SER A 205 -8.61 -9.24 9.30
CA SER A 205 -9.66 -8.43 8.66
C SER A 205 -9.43 -8.38 7.14
N ASN A 206 -9.88 -7.34 6.44
CA ASN A 206 -9.89 -7.31 4.97
C ASN A 206 -8.53 -7.01 4.34
N ILE A 207 -7.64 -6.32 5.04
CA ILE A 207 -6.33 -5.90 4.51
C ILE A 207 -5.25 -6.28 5.50
N ILE A 208 -4.14 -6.81 5.00
CA ILE A 208 -2.98 -7.17 5.81
C ILE A 208 -1.68 -6.65 5.19
N PRO A 209 -0.64 -6.37 6.00
CA PRO A 209 0.68 -6.08 5.47
C PRO A 209 1.33 -7.36 4.93
N TYR A 210 2.26 -7.18 3.99
CA TYR A 210 2.74 -8.25 3.12
C TYR A 210 4.23 -8.14 2.82
N CYS A 211 4.95 -9.27 2.79
CA CYS A 211 6.40 -9.33 2.62
C CYS A 211 6.79 -10.35 1.52
N TRP A 212 6.91 -9.92 0.27
CA TRP A 212 6.97 -10.79 -0.92
C TRP A 212 7.91 -11.99 -0.89
N SER A 213 9.14 -11.82 -0.40
CA SER A 213 10.19 -12.82 -0.62
C SER A 213 10.80 -13.32 0.68
N SER A 214 10.06 -13.26 1.80
CA SER A 214 10.54 -13.82 3.07
C SER A 214 11.88 -13.21 3.58
N ILE A 215 12.26 -12.02 3.12
CA ILE A 215 13.46 -11.31 3.62
C ILE A 215 13.02 -10.20 4.58
N PHE A 216 13.30 -10.37 5.87
CA PHE A 216 12.84 -9.44 6.89
C PHE A 216 13.65 -9.48 8.19
N TYR A 217 13.57 -8.37 8.91
CA TYR A 217 13.94 -8.26 10.31
C TYR A 217 12.69 -8.40 11.21
N VAL A 218 12.84 -9.01 12.38
CA VAL A 218 11.77 -9.13 13.38
C VAL A 218 12.30 -9.20 14.81
N LYS A 219 11.58 -8.59 15.75
CA LYS A 219 11.84 -8.73 17.18
C LYS A 219 11.29 -10.05 17.72
N LYS A 220 11.99 -10.64 18.69
CA LYS A 220 11.52 -11.79 19.46
C LYS A 220 10.11 -11.62 20.01
N SER A 221 9.80 -10.43 20.54
CA SER A 221 8.48 -10.12 21.08
C SER A 221 7.36 -10.38 20.06
N SER A 222 7.58 -10.08 18.78
CA SER A 222 6.64 -10.35 17.68
C SER A 222 6.46 -11.85 17.43
N ILE A 223 7.56 -12.62 17.47
CA ILE A 223 7.49 -14.10 17.35
C ILE A 223 6.72 -14.70 18.53
N LEU A 224 7.00 -14.22 19.75
CA LEU A 224 6.38 -14.74 20.98
C LEU A 224 4.90 -14.35 21.14
N ARG A 225 4.34 -13.50 20.26
CA ARG A 225 2.89 -13.27 20.19
C ARG A 225 2.11 -14.55 19.86
N ASN A 226 2.76 -15.54 19.24
CA ASN A 226 2.17 -16.81 18.86
C ASN A 226 2.80 -17.95 19.62
N SER A 227 2.01 -18.90 20.10
CA SER A 227 2.54 -20.06 20.81
C SER A 227 3.50 -20.91 19.96
N ARG A 228 4.44 -21.59 20.61
CA ARG A 228 5.28 -22.62 19.98
C ARG A 228 4.44 -23.69 19.27
N LEU A 229 3.27 -24.01 19.80
CA LEU A 229 2.33 -24.96 19.21
C LEU A 229 1.77 -24.45 17.88
N SER A 230 1.46 -23.15 17.78
CA SER A 230 0.97 -22.54 16.54
C SER A 230 1.99 -22.69 15.41
N TYR A 231 3.27 -22.43 15.69
CA TYR A 231 4.35 -22.65 14.72
C TYR A 231 4.52 -24.13 14.35
N LYS A 232 4.43 -25.05 15.31
CA LYS A 232 4.47 -26.50 15.03
C LYS A 232 3.32 -26.96 14.14
N ARG A 233 2.11 -26.42 14.33
CA ARG A 233 0.96 -26.71 13.46
C ARG A 233 1.20 -26.14 12.07
N LEU A 234 1.65 -24.89 11.98
CA LEU A 234 1.97 -24.25 10.71
C LEU A 234 3.03 -25.01 9.92
N TYR A 235 4.07 -25.51 10.58
CA TYR A 235 5.10 -26.35 9.95
C TYR A 235 4.53 -27.65 9.39
N LYS A 236 3.59 -28.28 10.10
CA LYS A 236 2.89 -29.46 9.59
C LYS A 236 1.99 -29.12 8.40
N SER A 237 1.25 -28.01 8.46
CA SER A 237 0.41 -27.55 7.35
C SER A 237 1.24 -27.21 6.12
N LEU A 238 2.40 -26.58 6.31
CA LEU A 238 3.34 -26.27 5.23
C LEU A 238 3.72 -27.54 4.47
N LEU A 239 4.11 -28.61 5.16
CA LEU A 239 4.60 -29.85 4.56
C LEU A 239 3.51 -30.85 4.20
N TYR A 240 2.23 -30.48 4.36
CA TYR A 240 1.12 -31.41 4.20
C TYR A 240 1.01 -31.97 2.78
N THR A 241 1.17 -31.11 1.77
CA THR A 241 0.99 -31.49 0.36
C THR A 241 2.21 -32.20 -0.22
N ASN A 242 3.42 -31.73 0.11
CA ASN A 242 4.68 -32.38 -0.27
C ASN A 242 5.83 -31.83 0.59
N GLU A 243 7.01 -32.44 0.46
CA GLU A 243 8.21 -32.07 1.22
C GLU A 243 8.70 -30.64 0.97
N GLN A 244 8.34 -30.00 -0.15
CA GLN A 244 8.66 -28.60 -0.46
C GLN A 244 7.52 -27.64 -0.12
N GLY A 245 6.41 -28.16 0.40
CA GLY A 245 5.22 -27.43 0.82
C GLY A 245 4.34 -26.85 -0.29
N GLY A 246 4.56 -27.20 -1.55
CA GLY A 246 3.64 -26.88 -2.65
C GLY A 246 3.19 -25.41 -2.72
N ASN A 247 1.87 -25.20 -2.87
CA ASN A 247 1.28 -23.86 -2.94
C ASN A 247 1.24 -23.19 -1.56
N GLU A 248 1.10 -23.98 -0.50
CA GLU A 248 1.07 -23.54 0.88
C GLU A 248 2.36 -22.83 1.27
N GLY A 249 3.51 -23.40 0.88
CA GLY A 249 4.82 -22.79 1.07
C GLY A 249 5.04 -21.54 0.24
N PHE A 250 4.63 -21.58 -1.03
CA PHE A 250 4.69 -20.40 -1.89
C PHE A 250 3.89 -19.21 -1.32
N VAL A 251 2.70 -19.47 -0.77
CA VAL A 251 1.86 -18.43 -0.15
C VAL A 251 2.42 -18.00 1.21
N LEU A 252 2.89 -18.94 2.03
CA LEU A 252 3.50 -18.63 3.33
C LEU A 252 4.69 -17.69 3.20
N GLU A 253 5.50 -17.83 2.15
CA GLU A 253 6.66 -16.99 1.82
C GLU A 253 6.32 -15.48 1.93
N ARG A 254 5.05 -15.12 1.69
CA ARG A 254 4.60 -13.73 1.68
C ARG A 254 3.88 -13.26 2.94
N LEU A 255 3.43 -14.18 3.78
CA LEU A 255 2.50 -13.92 4.90
C LEU A 255 3.19 -13.69 6.25
N TRP A 256 4.52 -13.75 6.29
CA TRP A 256 5.29 -13.62 7.54
C TRP A 256 4.95 -12.37 8.35
N GLN A 257 4.81 -11.23 7.69
CA GLN A 257 4.53 -9.99 8.40
C GLN A 257 3.21 -10.05 9.16
N TYR A 258 2.14 -10.54 8.53
CA TYR A 258 0.87 -10.73 9.22
C TYR A 258 0.98 -11.75 10.35
N ILE A 259 1.60 -12.91 10.09
CA ILE A 259 1.76 -13.99 11.08
C ILE A 259 2.46 -13.49 12.35
N LEU A 260 3.46 -12.60 12.21
CA LEU A 260 4.30 -12.14 13.30
C LEU A 260 3.81 -10.84 13.96
N THR A 261 2.98 -10.04 13.29
CA THR A 261 2.52 -8.74 13.83
C THR A 261 1.03 -8.68 14.14
N HIS A 262 0.24 -9.56 13.52
CA HIS A 262 -1.24 -9.57 13.55
C HIS A 262 -1.90 -8.28 13.06
N LYS A 263 -1.13 -7.37 12.43
CA LYS A 263 -1.67 -6.11 11.90
C LYS A 263 -2.65 -6.38 10.76
N THR A 264 -3.82 -5.79 10.85
CA THR A 264 -4.84 -5.88 9.82
C THR A 264 -5.77 -4.68 9.87
N TYR A 265 -6.42 -4.37 8.74
CA TYR A 265 -7.28 -3.20 8.59
C TYR A 265 -8.58 -3.60 7.91
N GLU A 266 -9.69 -3.00 8.34
CA GLU A 266 -11.02 -3.30 7.79
C GLU A 266 -11.20 -2.73 6.37
N ASN A 267 -10.54 -1.62 6.04
CA ASN A 267 -10.66 -0.97 4.74
C ASN A 267 -9.49 -0.01 4.47
N ILE A 268 -9.39 0.44 3.22
CA ILE A 268 -8.32 1.32 2.72
C ILE A 268 -8.29 2.67 3.44
N LYS A 269 -9.44 3.18 3.91
CA LYS A 269 -9.48 4.44 4.67
C LYS A 269 -8.79 4.30 6.03
N LEU A 270 -9.03 3.22 6.77
CA LEU A 270 -8.35 2.96 8.04
C LEU A 270 -6.85 2.70 7.87
N LEU A 271 -6.46 1.91 6.86
CA LEU A 271 -5.05 1.71 6.52
C LEU A 271 -4.34 3.05 6.28
N ARG A 272 -4.91 3.91 5.44
CA ARG A 272 -4.30 5.20 5.10
C ARG A 272 -4.20 6.14 6.30
N LYS A 273 -5.17 6.10 7.22
CA LYS A 273 -5.08 6.81 8.49
C LYS A 273 -3.88 6.36 9.32
N GLU A 274 -3.63 5.05 9.40
CA GLU A 274 -2.45 4.49 10.08
C GLU A 274 -1.14 4.94 9.41
N LEU A 275 -1.14 5.04 8.08
CA LEU A 275 0.00 5.53 7.30
C LEU A 275 0.21 7.05 7.35
N GLY A 276 -0.62 7.79 8.09
CA GLY A 276 -0.52 9.25 8.19
C GLY A 276 -0.91 9.98 6.91
N TRP A 277 -1.78 9.39 6.07
CA TRP A 277 -2.28 10.04 4.87
C TRP A 277 -3.30 11.14 5.23
N LYS A 278 -2.92 12.40 4.96
CA LYS A 278 -3.68 13.59 5.36
C LYS A 278 -4.61 14.17 4.29
N TYR A 279 -4.47 13.77 3.02
CA TYR A 279 -5.24 14.36 1.92
C TYR A 279 -6.58 13.65 1.67
N ASN A 280 -7.54 14.37 1.10
CA ASN A 280 -8.80 13.82 0.64
C ASN A 280 -8.60 12.80 -0.48
N ASP A 281 -9.49 11.82 -0.59
CA ASP A 281 -9.44 10.79 -1.64
C ASP A 281 -9.60 11.38 -3.04
N LEU A 282 -10.29 12.52 -3.15
CA LEU A 282 -10.38 13.28 -4.39
C LEU A 282 -9.19 14.24 -4.53
N CYS A 283 -8.63 14.29 -5.74
CA CYS A 283 -7.74 15.35 -6.18
C CYS A 283 -8.15 15.85 -7.56
N ALA A 284 -7.49 16.90 -8.05
CA ALA A 284 -7.77 17.43 -9.37
C ALA A 284 -6.50 17.82 -10.12
N MET A 285 -6.57 17.83 -11.44
CA MET A 285 -5.60 18.46 -12.33
C MET A 285 -6.27 19.63 -13.03
N TRP A 286 -5.70 20.82 -12.92
CA TRP A 286 -6.11 21.98 -13.72
C TRP A 286 -5.12 22.18 -14.86
N ASN A 287 -5.59 22.23 -16.09
CA ASN A 287 -4.78 22.55 -17.26
C ASN A 287 -5.04 24.00 -17.70
N SER A 288 -4.00 24.85 -17.66
CA SER A 288 -4.14 26.28 -17.95
C SER A 288 -4.33 26.58 -19.42
N SER A 289 -3.68 25.82 -20.31
CA SER A 289 -3.72 26.05 -21.76
C SER A 289 -5.05 25.60 -22.37
N LEU A 290 -5.56 24.46 -21.90
CA LEU A 290 -6.82 23.88 -22.37
C LEU A 290 -8.03 24.30 -21.50
N MET A 291 -7.79 25.06 -20.43
CA MET A 291 -8.80 25.68 -19.57
C MET A 291 -9.85 24.68 -19.05
N TYR A 292 -9.39 23.55 -18.50
CA TYR A 292 -10.26 22.55 -17.87
C TYR A 292 -9.69 22.06 -16.54
N ILE A 293 -10.58 21.48 -15.73
CA ILE A 293 -10.24 20.71 -14.54
C ILE A 293 -10.69 19.26 -14.72
N ALA A 294 -9.79 18.32 -14.43
CA ALA A 294 -10.07 16.90 -14.34
C ALA A 294 -10.06 16.47 -12.86
N ILE A 295 -11.12 15.82 -12.40
CA ILE A 295 -11.23 15.28 -11.03
C ILE A 295 -10.85 13.82 -11.04
N TYR A 296 -10.04 13.39 -10.07
CA TYR A 296 -9.58 12.02 -9.90
C TYR A 296 -9.99 11.49 -8.52
N ASP A 297 -10.25 10.20 -8.44
CA ASP A 297 -10.22 9.46 -7.18
C ASP A 297 -8.80 9.01 -6.85
N LYS A 298 -8.65 8.40 -5.67
CA LYS A 298 -7.38 7.83 -5.20
C LYS A 298 -6.23 8.83 -5.29
N SER A 299 -6.41 10.01 -4.71
CA SER A 299 -5.38 11.06 -4.64
C SER A 299 -4.01 10.55 -4.19
N TYR A 300 -3.99 9.55 -3.31
CA TYR A 300 -2.79 8.88 -2.83
C TYR A 300 -1.99 8.15 -3.92
N MET A 301 -2.65 7.68 -4.99
CA MET A 301 -1.95 7.16 -6.18
C MET A 301 -1.37 8.29 -7.06
N ASN A 302 -1.94 9.49 -6.92
CA ASN A 302 -1.69 10.64 -7.76
C ASN A 302 -0.97 11.75 -6.99
N HIS A 303 -0.15 11.44 -5.99
CA HIS A 303 0.52 12.46 -5.18
C HIS A 303 2.05 12.40 -5.33
N PRO A 304 2.77 13.54 -5.43
CA PRO A 304 4.21 13.55 -5.70
C PRO A 304 5.08 12.94 -4.60
N SER A 305 4.57 12.88 -3.36
CA SER A 305 5.26 12.16 -2.27
C SER A 305 5.18 10.65 -2.40
N ILE A 306 4.29 10.16 -3.28
CA ILE A 306 3.98 8.74 -3.44
C ILE A 306 4.61 8.20 -4.73
N LYS A 307 4.35 8.87 -5.85
CA LYS A 307 4.91 8.51 -7.17
C LYS A 307 5.31 9.73 -7.96
N ASP A 308 6.29 9.55 -8.83
CA ASP A 308 6.59 10.52 -9.87
C ASP A 308 5.35 10.77 -10.74
N GLY A 309 5.03 12.05 -10.92
CA GLY A 309 4.06 12.46 -11.90
C GLY A 309 4.72 12.65 -13.27
N ILE A 310 3.89 12.84 -14.28
CA ILE A 310 4.35 13.08 -15.66
C ILE A 310 4.57 14.57 -15.83
N GLU A 311 5.69 14.96 -16.42
CA GLU A 311 5.92 16.36 -16.75
C GLU A 311 4.87 16.87 -17.74
N GLU A 312 4.01 17.76 -17.25
CA GLU A 312 2.98 18.42 -18.03
C GLU A 312 2.99 19.91 -17.68
N TYR A 313 3.73 20.70 -18.45
CA TYR A 313 4.05 22.11 -18.15
C TYR A 313 2.82 22.99 -17.88
N ASP A 314 1.70 22.69 -18.53
CA ASP A 314 0.45 23.45 -18.41
C ASP A 314 -0.50 22.90 -17.34
N SER A 315 -0.13 21.81 -16.67
CA SER A 315 -0.94 21.12 -15.68
C SER A 315 -0.50 21.45 -14.26
N THR A 316 -1.47 21.67 -13.38
CA THR A 316 -1.28 21.83 -11.94
C THR A 316 -2.18 20.85 -11.20
N MET A 317 -1.57 19.93 -10.46
CA MET A 317 -2.30 19.07 -9.54
C MET A 317 -2.72 19.84 -8.29
N ILE A 318 -3.89 19.51 -7.76
CA ILE A 318 -4.54 20.15 -6.62
C ILE A 318 -4.97 19.06 -5.64
N TYR A 319 -4.51 19.17 -4.40
CA TYR A 319 -4.83 18.27 -3.30
C TYR A 319 -5.47 19.04 -2.16
N PHE A 320 -6.49 18.47 -1.54
CA PHE A 320 -7.10 19.05 -0.34
C PHE A 320 -6.61 18.31 0.91
N ASN A 321 -5.91 19.01 1.79
CA ASN A 321 -5.46 18.48 3.06
C ASN A 321 -6.61 18.52 4.07
N ASN A 322 -7.08 17.36 4.53
CA ASN A 322 -8.22 17.27 5.44
C ASN A 322 -7.89 17.73 6.86
N GLU A 323 -6.61 17.73 7.26
CA GLU A 323 -6.19 18.10 8.61
C GLU A 323 -6.08 19.62 8.78
N THR A 324 -5.52 20.30 7.77
CA THR A 324 -5.33 21.75 7.77
C THR A 324 -6.43 22.51 7.02
N GLU A 325 -7.37 21.78 6.40
CA GLU A 325 -8.44 22.32 5.54
C GLU A 325 -7.93 23.27 4.44
N SER A 326 -6.77 22.95 3.86
CA SER A 326 -6.08 23.81 2.90
C SER A 326 -5.74 23.07 1.60
N PHE A 327 -5.54 23.84 0.52
CA PHE A 327 -5.07 23.28 -0.75
C PHE A 327 -3.55 23.26 -0.85
N GLU A 328 -3.02 22.17 -1.38
CA GLU A 328 -1.64 22.03 -1.81
C GLU A 328 -1.61 21.80 -3.33
N CYS A 329 -0.72 22.49 -4.04
CA CYS A 329 -0.64 22.44 -5.50
C CYS A 329 0.75 22.01 -5.97
N SER A 330 0.79 21.18 -7.00
CA SER A 330 2.02 20.72 -7.64
C SER A 330 1.99 21.09 -9.11
N LYS A 331 2.83 22.05 -9.51
CA LYS A 331 2.89 22.59 -10.87
C LYS A 331 3.70 21.69 -11.80
N CYS A 332 3.43 21.80 -13.09
CA CYS A 332 4.12 21.10 -14.17
C CYS A 332 4.03 19.56 -14.07
N ILE A 333 2.97 19.06 -13.43
CA ILE A 333 2.79 17.64 -13.15
C ILE A 333 1.36 17.24 -13.53
N GLY A 334 1.23 16.10 -14.21
CA GLY A 334 -0.01 15.39 -14.49
C GLY A 334 0.07 13.90 -14.18
N TYR A 335 -1.04 13.18 -14.32
CA TYR A 335 -1.11 11.73 -14.13
C TYR A 335 -2.02 11.09 -15.19
N ASN A 336 -1.59 9.96 -15.75
CA ASN A 336 -2.31 9.23 -16.81
C ASN A 336 -3.53 8.43 -16.32
N ASN A 337 -4.04 8.73 -15.12
CA ASN A 337 -5.23 8.05 -14.62
C ASN A 337 -6.48 8.54 -15.33
N LYS A 338 -7.52 7.70 -15.41
CA LYS A 338 -8.79 8.12 -15.99
C LYS A 338 -9.51 9.04 -14.99
N PRO A 339 -9.84 10.29 -15.35
CA PRO A 339 -10.57 11.16 -14.45
C PRO A 339 -12.01 10.66 -14.25
N LEU A 340 -12.54 10.90 -13.05
CA LEU A 340 -13.96 10.70 -12.73
C LEU A 340 -14.86 11.63 -13.55
N SER A 341 -14.42 12.88 -13.71
CA SER A 341 -15.17 13.94 -14.39
C SER A 341 -14.25 15.03 -14.87
N ILE A 342 -14.65 15.74 -15.93
CA ILE A 342 -13.93 16.88 -16.50
C ILE A 342 -14.89 18.06 -16.62
N PHE A 343 -14.44 19.26 -16.24
CA PHE A 343 -15.22 20.48 -16.33
C PHE A 343 -14.41 21.61 -16.98
N PRO A 344 -15.03 22.52 -17.75
CA PRO A 344 -14.41 23.79 -18.12
C PRO A 344 -13.99 24.58 -16.88
N CYS A 345 -12.77 25.13 -16.88
CA CYS A 345 -12.22 25.87 -15.75
C CYS A 345 -11.15 26.87 -16.17
N ILE A 346 -11.46 28.16 -16.01
CA ILE A 346 -10.65 29.25 -16.56
C ILE A 346 -9.41 29.61 -15.73
N ASN A 347 -9.39 29.28 -14.43
CA ASN A 347 -8.29 29.62 -13.54
C ASN A 347 -8.16 28.64 -12.36
N LEU A 348 -7.01 28.69 -11.68
CA LEU A 348 -6.69 27.80 -10.56
C LEU A 348 -7.63 27.95 -9.35
N GLU A 349 -8.15 29.15 -9.09
CA GLU A 349 -9.01 29.39 -7.92
C GLU A 349 -10.41 28.81 -8.14
N SER A 350 -10.96 28.97 -9.34
CA SER A 350 -12.16 28.26 -9.77
C SER A 350 -11.95 26.74 -9.70
N ALA A 351 -10.75 26.24 -10.05
CA ALA A 351 -10.45 24.82 -10.00
C ALA A 351 -10.49 24.27 -8.56
N LYS A 352 -9.87 24.98 -7.61
CA LYS A 352 -9.92 24.66 -6.17
C LYS A 352 -11.36 24.64 -5.65
N ASN A 353 -12.17 25.63 -6.00
CA ASN A 353 -13.57 25.70 -5.59
C ASN A 353 -14.39 24.53 -6.13
N ILE A 354 -14.18 24.14 -7.39
CA ILE A 354 -14.83 22.96 -7.98
C ILE A 354 -14.43 21.69 -7.21
N LEU A 355 -13.14 21.48 -6.93
CA LEU A 355 -12.69 20.32 -6.15
C LEU A 355 -13.31 20.30 -4.74
N LYS A 356 -13.34 21.45 -4.04
CA LYS A 356 -13.95 21.54 -2.71
C LYS A 356 -15.44 21.23 -2.74
N PHE A 357 -16.17 21.74 -3.73
CA PHE A 357 -17.57 21.40 -3.93
C PHE A 357 -17.77 19.89 -4.09
N GLN A 358 -16.95 19.22 -4.91
CA GLN A 358 -17.01 17.76 -5.08
C GLN A 358 -16.77 17.02 -3.76
N ILE A 359 -15.77 17.45 -2.97
CA ILE A 359 -15.47 16.89 -1.66
C ILE A 359 -16.66 17.05 -0.68
N ASP A 360 -17.26 18.23 -0.64
CA ASP A 360 -18.34 18.55 0.28
C ASP A 360 -19.66 17.85 -0.12
N PHE A 361 -19.90 17.71 -1.41
CA PHE A 361 -21.02 16.95 -1.97
C PHE A 361 -20.91 15.46 -1.62
N VAL A 362 -19.75 14.83 -1.86
CA VAL A 362 -19.51 13.42 -1.54
C VAL A 362 -19.57 13.16 -0.03
N SER A 363 -19.12 14.12 0.79
CA SER A 363 -19.15 13.99 2.25
C SER A 363 -20.52 14.26 2.89
N LYS A 364 -21.58 14.49 2.10
CA LYS A 364 -22.93 14.85 2.56
C LYS A 364 -22.98 16.10 3.47
N LYS A 365 -21.94 16.95 3.44
CA LYS A 365 -21.85 18.16 4.27
C LYS A 365 -22.63 19.34 3.69
N MET A 366 -23.17 19.22 2.47
CA MET A 366 -23.94 20.28 1.82
C MET A 366 -25.41 19.93 1.66
N ASP A 367 -26.25 20.75 2.28
CA ASP A 367 -27.66 20.92 1.92
C ASP A 367 -27.73 21.46 0.49
N ILE A 368 -28.43 20.75 -0.40
CA ILE A 368 -28.39 20.94 -1.87
C ILE A 368 -28.66 22.41 -2.23
N MET A 369 -29.56 23.06 -1.50
CA MET A 369 -29.96 24.47 -1.71
C MET A 369 -28.84 25.48 -1.42
N ARG A 370 -28.02 25.24 -0.39
CA ARG A 370 -26.85 26.10 -0.09
C ARG A 370 -25.73 25.92 -1.11
N GLY A 371 -25.61 24.72 -1.69
CA GLY A 371 -24.62 24.45 -2.72
C GLY A 371 -24.86 25.16 -4.04
N VAL A 372 -26.11 25.16 -4.48
CA VAL A 372 -26.51 25.92 -5.67
C VAL A 372 -26.36 27.43 -5.41
N GLN A 373 -26.73 27.92 -4.23
CA GLN A 373 -26.53 29.34 -3.88
C GLN A 373 -25.05 29.74 -3.87
N ASN A 374 -24.14 28.91 -3.34
CA ASN A 374 -22.70 29.19 -3.34
C ASN A 374 -22.09 29.19 -4.75
N LEU A 375 -22.57 28.33 -5.66
CA LEU A 375 -22.16 28.31 -7.07
C LEU A 375 -22.55 29.61 -7.80
N VAL A 376 -23.74 30.15 -7.48
CA VAL A 376 -24.25 31.40 -8.04
C VAL A 376 -23.53 32.61 -7.43
N SER A 377 -23.32 32.63 -6.11
CA SER A 377 -22.70 33.77 -5.42
C SER A 377 -21.18 33.89 -5.62
N ASN A 378 -20.48 32.79 -5.93
CA ASN A 378 -19.03 32.79 -6.17
C ASN A 378 -18.64 32.87 -7.66
N ASN A 379 -19.53 33.31 -8.57
CA ASN A 379 -19.24 33.45 -10.00
C ASN A 379 -18.66 32.17 -10.66
N LEU A 380 -19.22 30.98 -10.36
CA LEU A 380 -18.85 29.71 -11.01
C LEU A 380 -19.70 29.36 -12.24
N ILE A 381 -20.67 30.21 -12.60
CA ILE A 381 -21.50 30.05 -13.80
C ILE A 381 -20.84 30.63 -15.08
N PRO A 382 -20.05 31.73 -15.05
CA PRO A 382 -19.34 32.21 -16.24
C PRO A 382 -18.31 31.22 -16.82
N THR A 383 -17.82 30.26 -16.02
CA THR A 383 -16.83 29.25 -16.43
C THR A 383 -17.41 28.16 -17.33
N LEU A 384 -18.72 27.87 -17.27
CA LEU A 384 -19.35 26.81 -18.06
C LEU A 384 -19.78 27.26 -19.47
N PHE A 385 -19.85 28.57 -19.75
CA PHE A 385 -20.48 29.10 -20.97
C PHE A 385 -19.68 30.21 -21.67
N TRP A 386 -18.37 30.00 -21.81
CA TRP A 386 -17.50 30.98 -22.49
C TRP A 386 -17.06 30.55 -23.90
N PRO A 387 -17.95 30.67 -24.91
CA PRO A 387 -17.49 31.31 -26.14
C PRO A 387 -18.55 32.23 -26.77
N LEU A 388 -18.98 33.31 -26.10
CA LEU A 388 -19.91 34.30 -26.71
C LEU A 388 -19.69 35.77 -26.27
N GLN A 389 -18.45 36.30 -26.14
CA GLN A 389 -18.29 37.76 -25.84
C GLN A 389 -18.61 38.69 -27.01
N ASN A 390 -18.69 38.20 -28.25
CA ASN A 390 -18.71 39.10 -29.40
C ASN A 390 -20.01 39.14 -30.19
N GLN A 391 -21.17 38.92 -29.54
CA GLN A 391 -22.45 39.23 -30.19
C GLN A 391 -23.45 39.91 -29.24
N LYS A 392 -24.10 40.95 -29.79
CA LYS A 392 -25.18 41.75 -29.17
C LYS A 392 -26.18 40.86 -28.42
N LYS A 393 -26.50 41.22 -27.16
CA LYS A 393 -27.60 40.69 -26.32
C LYS A 393 -28.01 39.25 -26.67
N VAL A 394 -27.30 38.25 -26.14
CA VAL A 394 -27.75 36.86 -26.24
C VAL A 394 -28.56 36.54 -24.98
N ARG A 395 -29.86 36.29 -25.16
CA ARG A 395 -30.72 35.70 -24.13
C ARG A 395 -30.56 34.19 -24.24
N ILE A 396 -29.72 33.60 -23.40
CA ILE A 396 -29.55 32.15 -23.32
C ILE A 396 -30.45 31.68 -22.18
N SER A 397 -31.49 30.92 -22.51
CA SER A 397 -32.29 30.16 -21.54
C SER A 397 -31.92 28.69 -21.69
N GLU A 398 -31.17 28.15 -20.75
CA GLU A 398 -30.98 26.69 -20.66
C GLU A 398 -31.90 26.11 -19.60
N ASN A 399 -32.50 24.98 -19.95
CA ASN A 399 -33.32 24.19 -19.03
C ASN A 399 -32.39 23.19 -18.35
N VAL A 400 -32.02 23.46 -17.10
CA VAL A 400 -31.33 22.46 -16.28
C VAL A 400 -32.41 21.61 -15.62
N ASN A 401 -32.44 20.32 -15.96
CA ASN A 401 -33.26 19.33 -15.29
C ASN A 401 -32.44 18.71 -14.17
N ILE A 402 -32.86 18.90 -12.92
CA ILE A 402 -32.25 18.26 -11.76
C ILE A 402 -33.26 17.27 -11.20
N HIS A 403 -32.83 16.02 -11.06
CA HIS A 403 -33.63 14.97 -10.42
C HIS A 403 -33.23 14.90 -8.95
N SER A 404 -34.21 15.06 -8.06
CA SER A 404 -34.03 14.71 -6.64
C SER A 404 -34.91 13.52 -6.29
N TYR A 405 -34.40 12.68 -5.38
CA TYR A 405 -35.08 11.47 -4.93
C TYR A 405 -35.29 11.56 -3.43
N GLU A 406 -36.54 11.43 -2.99
CA GLU A 406 -36.89 11.45 -1.58
C GLU A 406 -37.48 10.08 -1.21
N LYS A 407 -36.95 9.47 -0.15
CA LYS A 407 -37.36 8.15 0.31
C LYS A 407 -38.39 8.32 1.42
N GLU A 408 -39.61 7.83 1.21
CA GLU A 408 -40.66 7.85 2.24
C GLU A 408 -40.51 6.67 3.22
N GLU A 409 -41.21 6.75 4.37
CA GLU A 409 -41.16 5.74 5.44
C GLU A 409 -41.61 4.33 4.99
N ASP A 410 -42.35 4.24 3.87
CA ASP A 410 -42.90 3.00 3.31
C ASP A 410 -42.08 2.41 2.13
N ASP A 411 -40.78 2.71 2.02
CA ASP A 411 -39.87 2.26 0.95
C ASP A 411 -40.20 2.74 -0.49
N ASN A 412 -41.20 3.62 -0.65
CA ASN A 412 -41.45 4.32 -1.91
C ASN A 412 -40.43 5.45 -2.17
N ILE A 413 -40.01 5.62 -3.42
CA ILE A 413 -39.10 6.68 -3.86
C ILE A 413 -39.90 7.68 -4.70
N LYS A 414 -40.00 8.93 -4.24
CA LYS A 414 -40.54 10.03 -5.05
C LYS A 414 -39.43 10.69 -5.84
N CYS A 415 -39.65 10.87 -7.14
CA CYS A 415 -38.76 11.61 -8.03
C CYS A 415 -39.32 13.02 -8.27
N TYR A 416 -38.48 14.03 -8.09
CA TYR A 416 -38.83 15.41 -8.42
C TYR A 416 -37.99 15.91 -9.57
N ASP A 417 -38.66 16.38 -10.61
CA ASP A 417 -38.03 17.09 -11.70
C ASP A 417 -38.05 18.59 -11.38
N HIS A 418 -36.87 19.13 -11.13
CA HIS A 418 -36.68 20.56 -11.00
C HIS A 418 -36.25 21.13 -12.34
N LYS A 419 -37.07 22.04 -12.88
CA LYS A 419 -36.72 22.81 -14.07
C LYS A 419 -36.31 24.20 -13.66
N ILE A 420 -35.04 24.53 -13.91
CA ILE A 420 -34.47 25.85 -13.61
C ILE A 420 -34.26 26.58 -14.93
N GLU A 421 -34.86 27.77 -15.07
CA GLU A 421 -34.56 28.72 -16.14
C GLU A 421 -33.64 29.82 -15.63
N LEU A 422 -32.43 29.87 -16.19
CA LEU A 422 -31.44 30.92 -15.93
C LEU A 422 -31.44 31.95 -17.05
N ALA A 423 -31.29 33.23 -16.72
CA ALA A 423 -31.00 34.29 -17.69
C ALA A 423 -29.73 35.04 -17.31
N LEU A 424 -28.93 35.40 -18.31
CA LEU A 424 -27.68 36.14 -18.14
C LEU A 424 -27.85 37.58 -18.64
N ASP A 425 -27.52 38.56 -17.78
CA ASP A 425 -27.38 39.98 -18.18
C ASP A 425 -25.93 40.46 -17.98
N LYS A 426 -25.65 41.73 -18.32
CA LYS A 426 -24.29 42.32 -18.25
C LYS A 426 -23.68 42.35 -16.84
N ARG A 427 -24.43 42.01 -15.78
CA ARG A 427 -24.03 42.07 -14.37
C ARG A 427 -23.91 40.70 -13.71
N GLY A 428 -24.29 39.60 -14.38
CA GLY A 428 -24.23 38.24 -13.84
C GLY A 428 -25.47 37.40 -14.19
N ALA A 429 -25.54 36.18 -13.62
CA ALA A 429 -26.67 35.27 -13.79
C ALA A 429 -27.78 35.54 -12.78
N GLU A 430 -29.04 35.69 -13.23
CA GLU A 430 -30.22 35.75 -12.37
C GLU A 430 -31.11 34.50 -12.60
N ILE A 431 -31.60 33.91 -11.51
CA ILE A 431 -32.59 32.82 -11.55
C ILE A 431 -33.96 33.44 -11.87
N MET A 432 -34.56 33.08 -13.01
CA MET A 432 -35.84 33.67 -13.42
C MET A 432 -37.05 32.87 -12.95
N THR A 433 -36.99 31.53 -12.96
CA THR A 433 -38.12 30.71 -12.51
C THR A 433 -37.67 29.32 -12.05
N LEU A 434 -38.22 28.85 -10.92
CA LEU A 434 -38.15 27.47 -10.45
C LEU A 434 -39.53 26.83 -10.61
N ARG A 435 -39.65 25.75 -11.39
CA ARG A 435 -40.87 24.94 -11.45
C ARG A 435 -40.56 23.53 -10.98
N ASN A 436 -41.19 23.13 -9.88
CA ASN A 436 -41.16 21.76 -9.38
C ASN A 436 -42.29 20.98 -10.03
N LYS A 437 -41.98 19.82 -10.59
CA LYS A 437 -42.98 18.85 -11.02
C LYS A 437 -42.66 17.52 -10.36
N GLU A 438 -43.58 17.02 -9.54
CA GLU A 438 -43.51 15.65 -9.02
C GLU A 438 -43.73 14.69 -10.18
N VAL A 439 -42.82 13.73 -10.33
CA VAL A 439 -42.90 12.69 -11.36
C VAL A 439 -43.05 11.37 -10.63
N HIS A 440 -44.23 10.77 -10.76
CA HIS A 440 -44.58 9.49 -10.13
C HIS A 440 -43.77 8.33 -10.69
#